data_AF-A0A966UKL3-F1
#
_entry.id   AF-A0A966UKL3-F1
#
_cell.length_a   1.000
_cell.length_b   1.000
_cell.length_c   1.000
_cell.angle_alpha   90.00
_cell.angle_beta   90.00
_cell.angle_gamma   90.00
#
_symmetry.space_group_name_H-M   'P 1'
#
loop_
_entity.id
_entity.type
_entity.pdbx_description
1 polymer ?
#
loop_
_entity_poly.entity_id
_entity_poly.type
_entity_poly.pdbx_seq_one_letter_code
_entity_poly.pdbx_strand_id
1 'polypeptide(L)' 'MNSSSDPRSLAGRVALITGGGSGIGLGCARELVSVGATVVLAARNVDRLS' A
#
# COMPACT_ATOMS: atom_id res chain seq x y z
N MET A 1 5.02 -18.48 7.22
CA MET A 1 4.37 -19.26 6.15
C MET A 1 4.11 -18.31 5.00
N ASN A 2 5.02 -18.25 4.02
CA ASN A 2 4.78 -17.59 2.75
C ASN A 2 5.03 -18.66 1.70
N SER A 3 3.99 -19.42 1.38
CA SER A 3 4.04 -20.34 0.25
C SER A 3 4.28 -19.53 -1.00
N SER A 4 5.27 -19.92 -1.81
CA SER A 4 5.72 -19.22 -3.03
C SER A 4 4.65 -19.09 -4.13
N SER A 5 3.38 -19.39 -3.84
CA SER A 5 2.27 -19.46 -4.78
C SER A 5 0.96 -18.87 -4.24
N ASP A 6 0.98 -17.98 -3.24
CA ASP A 6 -0.26 -17.25 -2.88
C ASP A 6 -0.62 -16.26 -4.01
N PRO A 7 -1.71 -16.47 -4.76
CA PRO A 7 -2.08 -15.59 -5.87
C PRO A 7 -2.45 -14.17 -5.41
N ARG A 8 -2.64 -13.96 -4.10
CA ARG A 8 -2.90 -12.62 -3.53
C ARG A 8 -1.62 -11.90 -3.09
N SER A 9 -0.47 -12.57 -3.10
CA SER A 9 0.80 -11.94 -2.72
C SER A 9 1.21 -10.87 -3.73
N LEU A 10 1.59 -9.70 -3.21
CA LEU A 10 2.18 -8.61 -3.97
C LEU A 10 3.64 -8.36 -3.58
N ALA A 11 4.30 -9.36 -2.98
CA ALA A 11 5.72 -9.30 -2.65
C ALA A 11 6.56 -8.91 -3.88
N GLY A 12 7.44 -7.90 -3.72
CA GLY A 12 8.29 -7.38 -4.78
C GLY A 12 7.59 -6.44 -5.77
N ARG A 13 6.30 -6.14 -5.59
CA ARG A 13 5.58 -5.10 -6.35
C ARG A 13 5.62 -3.77 -5.63
N VAL A 14 5.60 -2.69 -6.40
CA VAL A 14 5.46 -1.31 -5.91
C VAL A 14 4.11 -0.75 -6.35
N ALA A 15 3.35 -0.15 -5.42
CA ALA A 15 2.08 0.50 -5.69
C ALA A 15 2.13 1.99 -5.32
N LEU A 16 1.76 2.87 -6.26
CA LEU A 16 1.58 4.29 -6.03
C LEU A 16 0.11 4.58 -5.71
N ILE A 17 -0.15 5.16 -4.53
CA ILE A 17 -1.50 5.56 -4.10
C ILE A 17 -1.61 7.08 -4.08
N THR A 18 -2.42 7.63 -4.99
CA THR A 18 -2.84 9.04 -4.92
C THR A 18 -3.98 9.21 -3.93
N GLY A 19 -3.99 10.31 -3.17
CA GLY A 19 -4.95 10.50 -2.07
C GLY A 19 -4.65 9.62 -0.85
N GLY A 20 -3.41 9.18 -0.69
CA GLY A 20 -3.00 8.20 0.33
C GLY A 20 -3.00 8.71 1.78
N GLY A 21 -3.20 10.01 2.02
CA GLY A 21 -3.10 10.61 3.36
C GLY A 21 -4.32 10.37 4.27
N SER A 22 -5.40 9.74 3.79
CA SER A 22 -6.54 9.30 4.63
C SER A 22 -7.61 8.53 3.86
N GLY A 23 -8.67 8.14 4.55
CA GLY A 23 -9.88 7.58 3.96
C GLY A 23 -9.58 6.28 3.21
N ILE A 24 -10.24 6.11 2.07
CA ILE A 24 -10.10 4.90 1.23
C ILE A 24 -8.65 4.73 0.75
N GLY A 25 -7.97 5.81 0.34
CA GLY A 25 -6.58 5.71 -0.15
C GLY A 25 -5.63 5.14 0.91
N LEU A 26 -5.73 5.62 2.16
CA LEU A 26 -4.94 5.08 3.27
C LEU A 26 -5.36 3.64 3.62
N GLY A 27 -6.66 3.32 3.55
CA GLY A 27 -7.15 1.95 3.73
C GLY A 27 -6.57 0.99 2.71
N CYS A 28 -6.63 1.34 1.41
CA CYS A 28 -6.04 0.56 0.34
C CYS A 28 -4.52 0.38 0.53
N ALA A 29 -3.81 1.43 0.95
CA ALA A 29 -2.38 1.33 1.24
C ALA A 29 -2.07 0.29 2.31
N ARG A 30 -2.86 0.26 3.40
CA ARG A 30 -2.71 -0.72 4.48
C ARG A 30 -2.91 -2.15 3.98
N GLU A 31 -3.93 -2.38 3.16
CA GLU A 31 -4.18 -3.71 2.59
C GLU A 31 -3.10 -4.14 1.59
N LEU A 32 -2.58 -3.23 0.78
CA LEU A 32 -1.50 -3.57 -0.16
C LEU A 32 -0.20 -3.91 0.57
N VAL A 33 0.12 -3.19 1.65
CA VAL A 33 1.25 -3.53 2.53
C VAL A 33 1.02 -4.88 3.20
N SER A 34 -0.21 -5.20 3.64
CA SER A 34 -0.51 -6.47 4.33
C SER A 34 -0.25 -7.70 3.45
N VAL A 35 -0.36 -7.56 2.12
CA VAL A 35 -0.03 -8.61 1.14
C VAL A 35 1.37 -8.48 0.54
N GLY A 36 2.23 -7.62 1.11
CA GLY A 36 3.66 -7.57 0.81
C GLY A 36 4.09 -6.58 -0.28
N ALA A 37 3.19 -5.71 -0.76
CA ALA A 37 3.60 -4.65 -1.67
C ALA A 37 4.43 -3.58 -0.94
N THR A 38 5.39 -2.99 -1.64
CA THR A 38 5.94 -1.67 -1.27
C THR A 38 4.95 -0.60 -1.71
N VAL A 39 4.56 0.31 -0.83
CA VAL A 39 3.59 1.36 -1.14
C VAL A 39 4.23 2.73 -1.07
N VAL A 40 3.98 3.55 -2.10
CA VAL A 40 4.33 4.97 -2.14
C VAL A 40 3.04 5.78 -2.02
N LEU A 41 2.96 6.64 -1.01
CA LEU A 41 1.81 7.49 -0.78
C LEU A 41 2.03 8.87 -1.40
N ALA A 42 1.02 9.36 -2.13
CA ALA A 42 0.96 10.73 -2.62
C ALA A 42 -0.29 11.41 -2.07
N ALA A 43 -0.09 12.56 -1.41
CA ALA A 43 -1.16 13.42 -0.92
C ALA A 43 -0.73 14.89 -1.02
N ARG A 44 -1.71 15.80 -1.02
CA ARG A 44 -1.46 17.25 -1.10
C ARG A 44 -0.89 17.83 0.19
N ASN A 45 -1.25 17.25 1.34
CA ASN A 45 -0.74 17.66 2.64
C ASN A 45 0.28 16.61 3.13
N VAL A 46 1.54 17.02 3.27
CA VAL A 46 2.64 16.16 3.70
C VAL A 46 2.48 15.69 5.15
N ASP A 47 1.85 16.48 6.01
CA ASP A 47 1.63 16.12 7.43
C ASP A 47 0.74 14.88 7.57
N ARG A 48 -0.08 14.61 6.54
CA ARG A 48 -0.97 13.44 6.46
C ARG A 48 -0.27 12.17 5.95
N LEU A 49 1.02 12.24 5.63
CA LEU A 49 1.86 11.11 5.18
C LEU A 49 2.80 10.61 6.28
N SER A 50 2.58 11.04 7.52
CA SER A 50 3.37 10.67 8.71
C SER A 50 2.98 9.31 9.29
#